data_AF-A0A158ITJ3-F1
#
_entry.id   AF-A0A158ITJ3-F1
#
_cell.length_a   1.000
_cell.length_b   1.000
_cell.length_c   1.000
_cell.angle_alpha   90.00
_cell.angle_beta   90.00
_cell.angle_gamma   90.00
#
_symmetry.space_group_name_H-M   'P 1'
#
loop_
_entity.id
_entity.type
_entity.pdbx_description
1 polymer ?
#
loop_
_entity_poly.entity_id
_entity_poly.type
_entity_poly.pdbx_seq_one_letter_code
_entity_poly.pdbx_strand_id
1 'polypeptide(L)'
;MIAFWLIIAAMLLGALACVLPPLLRTSARGPGQAHAALAGLMIALIPASALTLYMRIGDPVALAMQTAPLASPDRHADAPASMEAAVSRLVARLRADPDDAPGWAMLARSYMALQRPSDAAEAYRRAIALNPRDAELLADYADALASANGGDFNDAALKVIDSALAIDADQPKALALAASAAFDRRDYARAIHFWERLGKAPDLAPQIAQQAQKNIDETRALAAKGSDGSKAKAASIEVRVRLSPELEQRVRPTDTVFVYALADDGSRMPLAVQRLSVSQLPATVRLDDSMSMTPNRRLSDFSRISVDARVSSSGQARPAAGDLTGSSGAVSSKDAGVIDVTIADVVR
;
A
#
# COMPACT_ATOMS: atom_id res chain seq x y z
N MET A 1 -13.52 15.27 -29.18
CA MET A 1 -13.53 14.46 -30.42
C MET A 1 -14.49 15.00 -31.49
N ILE A 2 -15.74 15.39 -31.16
CA ILE A 2 -16.71 15.91 -32.14
C ILE A 2 -16.27 17.23 -32.80
N ALA A 3 -15.67 18.15 -32.02
CA ALA A 3 -15.17 19.43 -32.54
C ALA A 3 -14.09 19.26 -33.63
N PHE A 4 -13.26 18.22 -33.54
CA PHE A 4 -12.21 17.93 -34.52
C PHE A 4 -12.81 17.50 -35.87
N TRP A 5 -13.82 16.64 -35.84
CA TRP A 5 -14.53 16.21 -37.05
C TRP A 5 -15.33 17.34 -37.71
N LEU A 6 -15.88 18.27 -36.92
CA LEU A 6 -16.55 19.46 -37.46
C LEU A 6 -15.58 20.40 -38.19
N ILE A 7 -14.36 20.57 -37.68
CA ILE A 7 -13.33 21.38 -38.34
C ILE A 7 -12.88 20.73 -39.65
N ILE A 8 -12.65 19.42 -39.66
CA ILE A 8 -12.29 18.68 -40.89
C ILE A 8 -13.40 18.76 -41.93
N ALA A 9 -14.65 18.57 -41.53
CA ALA A 9 -15.79 18.67 -42.43
C ALA A 9 -15.94 20.08 -43.03
N ALA A 10 -15.74 21.14 -42.23
CA ALA A 10 -15.76 22.52 -42.70
C ALA A 10 -14.60 22.81 -43.68
N MET A 11 -13.41 22.27 -43.43
CA MET A 11 -12.25 22.42 -44.32
C MET A 11 -12.46 21.69 -45.66
N LEU A 12 -13.02 20.47 -45.63
CA LEU A 12 -13.33 19.70 -46.84
C LEU A 12 -14.42 20.37 -47.67
N LEU A 13 -15.47 20.90 -47.04
CA LEU A 13 -16.51 21.67 -47.73
C LEU A 13 -15.97 22.97 -48.33
N GLY A 14 -15.09 23.68 -47.61
CA GLY A 14 -14.43 24.89 -48.13
C GLY A 14 -13.52 24.60 -49.32
N ALA A 15 -12.75 23.51 -49.26
CA ALA A 15 -11.93 23.06 -50.38
C ALA A 15 -12.77 22.65 -51.60
N LEU A 16 -13.85 21.89 -51.37
CA LEU A 16 -14.76 21.46 -52.43
C LEU A 16 -15.46 22.65 -53.09
N ALA A 17 -15.93 23.62 -52.30
CA ALA A 17 -16.56 24.85 -52.80
C ALA A 17 -15.60 25.74 -53.61
N CYS A 18 -14.29 25.67 -53.37
CA CYS A 18 -13.29 26.39 -54.17
C CYS A 18 -12.94 25.64 -55.48
N VAL A 19 -13.01 24.31 -55.47
CA VAL A 19 -12.55 23.46 -56.59
C VAL A 19 -13.67 23.11 -57.57
N LEU A 20 -14.93 22.98 -57.11
CA LEU A 20 -16.06 22.63 -57.97
C LEU A 20 -16.42 23.71 -59.02
N PRO A 21 -16.50 25.01 -58.68
CA PRO A 21 -16.85 26.06 -59.63
C PRO A 21 -15.92 26.18 -60.85
N PRO A 22 -14.58 26.06 -60.73
CA PRO A 22 -13.69 26.08 -61.89
C PRO A 22 -13.75 24.80 -62.73
N LEU A 23 -14.02 23.64 -62.12
CA LEU A 23 -14.20 22.37 -62.86
C LEU A 23 -15.51 22.34 -63.67
N LEU A 24 -16.57 22.96 -63.17
CA LEU A 24 -17.86 23.04 -63.85
C LEU A 24 -17.91 24.12 -64.93
N ARG A 25 -16.92 25.03 -64.98
CA ARG A 25 -16.80 26.09 -65.98
C ARG A 25 -15.70 25.79 -67.00
N THR A 26 -15.71 24.62 -67.62
CA THR A 26 -14.93 24.38 -68.84
C THR A 26 -15.72 24.82 -70.06
N SER A 27 -15.65 26.11 -70.38
CA SER A 27 -15.83 26.62 -71.75
C SER A 27 -15.31 28.07 -71.87
N ALA A 28 -14.47 28.28 -72.89
CA ALA A 28 -13.97 29.54 -73.44
C ALA A 28 -12.75 30.24 -72.78
N ARG A 29 -11.65 30.20 -73.56
CA ARG A 29 -10.37 30.93 -73.56
C ARG A 29 -10.23 32.23 -72.72
N GLY A 30 -9.30 32.20 -71.75
CA GLY A 30 -8.49 33.31 -71.16
C GLY A 30 -9.17 34.16 -70.05
N PRO A 31 -8.51 34.57 -68.92
CA PRO A 31 -7.08 34.57 -68.57
C PRO A 31 -6.74 33.56 -67.44
N GLY A 32 -5.99 32.51 -67.78
CA GLY A 32 -5.72 31.37 -66.89
C GLY A 32 -4.69 31.58 -65.76
N GLN A 33 -4.11 32.78 -65.60
CA GLN A 33 -3.05 33.01 -64.61
C GLN A 33 -3.56 33.37 -63.21
N ALA A 34 -4.65 34.14 -63.10
CA ALA A 34 -5.15 34.59 -61.78
C ALA A 34 -5.74 33.43 -60.95
N HIS A 35 -6.44 32.48 -61.60
CA HIS A 35 -7.01 31.31 -60.92
C HIS A 35 -5.95 30.25 -60.59
N ALA A 36 -4.92 30.09 -61.44
CA ALA A 36 -3.78 29.23 -61.14
C ALA A 36 -2.93 29.78 -59.99
N ALA A 37 -2.75 31.11 -59.93
CA ALA A 37 -2.05 31.77 -58.83
C ALA A 37 -2.80 31.64 -57.49
N LEU A 38 -4.14 31.76 -57.50
CA LEU A 38 -4.96 31.59 -56.30
C LEU A 38 -4.93 30.14 -55.80
N ALA A 39 -5.00 29.16 -56.71
CA ALA A 39 -4.90 27.74 -56.36
C ALA A 39 -3.51 27.41 -55.79
N GLY A 40 -2.44 27.93 -56.40
CA GLY A 40 -1.07 27.81 -55.90
C GLY A 40 -0.89 28.44 -54.51
N LEU A 41 -1.47 29.62 -54.29
CA LEU A 41 -1.44 30.30 -52.99
C LEU A 41 -2.09 29.43 -51.91
N MET A 42 -3.27 28.86 -52.18
CA MET A 42 -3.98 27.99 -51.23
C MET A 42 -3.23 26.68 -50.95
N ILE A 43 -2.62 26.08 -51.97
CA ILE A 43 -1.78 24.87 -51.82
C ILE A 43 -0.55 25.16 -50.95
N ALA A 44 -0.03 26.38 -50.93
CA ALA A 44 1.07 26.75 -50.05
C ALA A 44 0.58 27.14 -48.64
N LEU A 45 -0.52 27.88 -48.54
CA LEU A 45 -1.01 28.45 -47.28
C LEU A 45 -1.60 27.39 -46.34
N ILE A 46 -2.29 26.39 -46.87
CA ILE A 46 -2.90 25.31 -46.08
C ILE A 46 -1.82 24.47 -45.35
N PRO A 47 -0.78 23.92 -46.00
CA PRO A 47 0.27 23.19 -45.30
C PRO A 47 1.13 24.09 -44.42
N ALA A 48 1.39 25.34 -44.80
CA ALA A 48 2.16 26.27 -43.96
C ALA A 48 1.39 26.63 -42.67
N SER A 49 0.08 26.86 -42.75
CA SER A 49 -0.76 27.11 -41.58
C SER A 49 -0.90 25.86 -40.72
N ALA A 50 -1.06 24.68 -41.31
CA ALA A 50 -1.07 23.41 -40.59
C ALA A 50 0.25 23.16 -39.85
N LEU A 51 1.39 23.42 -40.48
CA LEU A 51 2.72 23.31 -39.88
C LEU A 51 2.90 24.30 -38.73
N THR A 52 2.46 25.54 -38.90
CA THR A 52 2.55 26.58 -37.86
C THR A 52 1.66 26.24 -36.67
N LEU A 53 0.45 25.74 -36.92
CA LEU A 53 -0.48 25.32 -35.88
C LEU A 53 0.05 24.09 -35.13
N TYR A 54 0.66 23.15 -35.85
CA TYR A 54 1.36 22.00 -35.29
C TYR A 54 2.54 22.40 -34.40
N MET A 55 3.33 23.40 -34.80
CA MET A 55 4.43 23.92 -33.97
C MET A 55 3.95 24.64 -32.71
N ARG A 56 2.73 25.21 -32.70
CA ARG A 56 2.19 25.93 -31.53
C ARG A 56 1.40 25.06 -30.55
N ILE A 57 0.69 24.04 -31.05
CA ILE A 57 -0.23 23.21 -30.26
C ILE A 57 0.30 21.78 -30.11
N GLY A 58 1.09 21.29 -31.06
CA GLY A 58 1.67 19.95 -31.04
C GLY A 58 3.02 19.90 -30.31
N ASP A 59 3.54 18.68 -30.20
CA ASP A 59 4.86 18.40 -29.62
C ASP A 59 5.84 18.01 -30.74
N PRO A 60 6.52 18.98 -31.38
CA PRO A 60 7.45 18.70 -32.47
C PRO A 60 8.67 17.90 -32.01
N VAL A 61 9.00 17.95 -30.71
CA VAL A 61 10.12 17.22 -30.12
C VAL A 61 9.82 15.73 -30.06
N ALA A 62 8.59 15.33 -29.69
CA ALA A 62 8.16 13.94 -29.68
C ALA A 62 8.23 13.28 -31.07
N LEU A 63 7.86 14.01 -32.14
CA LEU A 63 7.92 13.50 -33.51
C LEU A 63 9.37 13.42 -34.04
N ALA A 64 10.22 14.36 -33.65
CA ALA A 64 11.65 14.33 -33.99
C ALA A 64 12.39 13.18 -33.30
N MET A 65 11.99 12.79 -32.08
CA MET A 65 12.53 11.60 -31.41
C MET A 65 12.10 10.29 -32.08
N GLN A 66 10.94 10.25 -32.73
CA GLN A 66 10.45 9.06 -33.46
C GLN A 66 11.03 8.92 -34.87
N THR A 67 11.44 10.03 -35.50
CA THR A 67 11.92 10.08 -36.89
C THR A 67 13.41 10.37 -37.02
N ALA A 68 14.11 10.58 -35.89
CA ALA A 68 15.56 10.61 -35.87
C ALA A 68 16.07 9.32 -36.54
N PRO A 69 16.89 9.42 -37.60
CA PRO A 69 17.51 8.22 -38.18
C PRO A 69 18.24 7.53 -37.04
N LEU A 70 18.04 6.21 -36.91
CA LEU A 70 18.70 5.35 -35.93
C LEU A 70 20.19 5.69 -35.91
N ALA A 71 20.55 6.59 -35.00
CA ALA A 71 21.91 7.04 -34.83
C ALA A 71 22.67 5.82 -34.33
N SER A 72 23.84 5.61 -34.93
CA SER A 72 24.71 4.45 -34.83
C SER A 72 24.62 3.68 -33.50
N PRO A 73 24.62 2.33 -33.53
CA PRO A 73 24.41 1.48 -32.35
C PRO A 73 25.44 1.64 -31.21
N ASP A 74 26.51 2.43 -31.38
CA ASP A 74 27.56 2.62 -30.39
C ASP A 74 27.22 3.60 -29.24
N ARG A 75 26.19 4.46 -29.34
CA ARG A 75 25.88 5.43 -28.25
C ARG A 75 25.19 4.85 -27.02
N HIS A 76 24.71 3.61 -27.09
CA HIS A 76 24.08 2.98 -25.91
C HIS A 76 25.12 2.45 -24.91
N ALA A 77 26.40 2.35 -25.31
CA ALA A 77 27.50 1.99 -24.42
C ALA A 77 27.95 3.17 -23.53
N ASP A 78 27.72 4.42 -23.96
CA ASP A 78 28.18 5.63 -23.26
C ASP A 78 27.09 6.30 -22.38
N ALA A 79 25.84 5.83 -22.45
CA ALA A 79 24.73 6.45 -21.72
C ALA A 79 24.93 6.43 -20.18
N PRO A 80 25.35 5.32 -19.54
CA PRO A 80 25.70 5.32 -18.12
C PRO A 80 26.83 6.31 -17.84
N ALA A 81 27.96 6.18 -18.56
CA ALA A 81 29.15 7.03 -18.38
C ALA A 81 28.84 8.53 -18.50
N SER A 82 27.90 8.90 -19.37
CA SER A 82 27.43 10.29 -19.51
C SER A 82 26.61 10.77 -18.30
N MET A 83 25.84 9.88 -17.68
CA MET A 83 25.04 10.15 -16.49
C MET A 83 25.92 10.26 -15.24
N GLU A 84 26.93 9.40 -15.07
CA GLU A 84 27.88 9.52 -13.96
C GLU A 84 28.70 10.82 -14.04
N ALA A 85 29.08 11.25 -15.24
CA ALA A 85 29.75 12.53 -15.45
C ALA A 85 28.84 13.72 -15.10
N ALA A 86 27.55 13.65 -15.45
CA ALA A 86 26.56 14.67 -15.08
C ALA A 86 26.36 14.75 -13.55
N VAL A 87 26.22 13.58 -12.89
CA VAL A 87 26.15 13.48 -11.43
C VAL A 87 27.39 14.08 -10.77
N SER A 88 28.58 13.80 -11.29
CA SER A 88 29.84 14.33 -10.74
C SER A 88 29.90 15.86 -10.78
N ARG A 89 29.43 16.47 -11.88
CA ARG A 89 29.33 17.94 -11.99
C ARG A 89 28.29 18.51 -11.03
N LEU A 90 27.15 17.84 -10.88
CA LEU A 90 26.10 18.24 -9.95
C LEU A 90 26.60 18.21 -8.49
N VAL A 91 27.32 17.15 -8.11
CA VAL A 91 27.95 17.05 -6.79
C VAL A 91 28.96 18.18 -6.56
N ALA A 92 29.81 18.49 -7.55
CA ALA A 92 30.76 19.59 -7.43
C ALA A 92 30.07 20.94 -7.23
N ARG A 93 28.96 21.19 -7.95
CA ARG A 93 28.14 22.39 -7.78
C ARG A 93 27.51 22.45 -6.39
N LEU A 94 26.88 21.38 -5.93
CA LEU A 94 26.21 21.33 -4.62
C LEU A 94 27.19 21.40 -3.44
N ARG A 95 28.47 21.10 -3.65
CA ARG A 95 29.52 21.38 -2.66
C ARG A 95 29.87 22.86 -2.57
N ALA A 96 29.82 23.58 -3.69
CA ALA A 96 30.06 25.02 -3.73
C ALA A 96 28.83 25.82 -3.26
N ASP A 97 27.63 25.30 -3.50
CA ASP A 97 26.35 25.88 -3.11
C ASP A 97 25.47 24.83 -2.40
N PRO A 98 25.63 24.67 -1.07
CA PRO A 98 24.96 23.60 -0.32
C PRO A 98 23.48 23.88 -0.03
N ASP A 99 22.99 25.10 -0.26
CA ASP A 99 21.62 25.52 0.10
C ASP A 99 20.62 25.36 -1.06
N ASP A 100 20.98 24.61 -2.11
CA ASP A 100 20.15 24.31 -3.27
C ASP A 100 19.30 23.04 -3.06
N ALA A 101 18.15 23.17 -2.37
CA ALA A 101 17.24 22.04 -2.12
C ALA A 101 16.77 21.33 -3.41
N PRO A 102 16.34 22.05 -4.47
CA PRO A 102 16.01 21.43 -5.75
C PRO A 102 17.18 20.66 -6.38
N GLY A 103 18.41 21.18 -6.26
CA GLY A 103 19.62 20.53 -6.74
C GLY A 103 19.93 19.24 -5.99
N TRP A 104 19.78 19.20 -4.66
CA TRP A 104 19.88 17.97 -3.87
C TRP A 104 18.81 16.95 -4.24
N ALA A 105 17.56 17.37 -4.45
CA ALA A 105 16.49 16.49 -4.91
C ALA A 105 16.76 15.91 -6.31
N MET A 106 17.30 16.72 -7.22
CA MET A 106 17.72 16.26 -8.55
C MET A 106 18.85 15.24 -8.45
N LEU A 107 19.85 15.48 -7.60
CA LEU A 107 20.94 14.53 -7.36
C LEU A 107 20.40 13.19 -6.83
N ALA A 108 19.44 13.24 -5.91
CA ALA A 108 18.81 12.05 -5.37
C ALA A 108 18.05 11.25 -6.45
N ARG A 109 17.24 11.91 -7.30
CA ARG A 109 16.58 11.27 -8.44
C ARG A 109 17.58 10.65 -9.42
N SER A 110 18.70 11.32 -9.69
CA SER A 110 19.78 10.75 -10.52
C SER A 110 20.36 9.50 -9.90
N TYR A 111 20.58 9.47 -8.58
CA TYR A 111 21.03 8.26 -7.90
C TYR A 111 20.00 7.12 -7.94
N MET A 112 18.70 7.41 -7.83
CA MET A 112 17.65 6.41 -8.03
C MET A 112 17.68 5.82 -9.45
N ALA A 113 17.83 6.67 -10.47
CA ALA A 113 17.94 6.23 -11.87
C ALA A 113 19.18 5.34 -12.10
N LEU A 114 20.28 5.62 -11.39
CA LEU A 114 21.51 4.82 -11.40
C LEU A 114 21.44 3.58 -10.49
N GLN A 115 20.28 3.25 -9.92
CA GLN A 115 20.10 2.12 -9.00
C GLN A 115 21.03 2.21 -7.76
N ARG A 116 21.26 3.43 -7.27
CA ARG A 116 22.06 3.75 -6.07
C ARG A 116 21.17 4.35 -4.97
N PRO A 117 20.19 3.60 -4.43
CA PRO A 117 19.19 4.17 -3.52
C PRO A 117 19.77 4.67 -2.19
N SER A 118 20.88 4.11 -1.71
CA SER A 118 21.54 4.59 -0.49
C SER A 118 22.13 5.99 -0.65
N ASP A 119 22.74 6.28 -1.80
CA ASP A 119 23.24 7.62 -2.13
C ASP A 119 22.08 8.60 -2.35
N ALA A 120 20.98 8.11 -2.97
CA ALA A 120 19.77 8.90 -3.15
C ALA A 120 19.16 9.32 -1.81
N ALA A 121 19.07 8.40 -0.83
CA ALA A 121 18.55 8.68 0.49
C ALA A 121 19.34 9.80 1.19
N GLU A 122 20.68 9.80 1.08
CA GLU A 122 21.51 10.86 1.66
C GLU A 122 21.30 12.22 0.97
N ALA A 123 21.18 12.24 -0.36
CA ALA A 123 20.89 13.46 -1.11
C ALA A 123 19.49 14.00 -0.78
N TYR A 124 18.47 13.15 -0.68
CA TYR A 124 17.14 13.56 -0.22
C TYR A 124 17.16 14.07 1.22
N ARG A 125 17.95 13.45 2.11
CA ARG A 125 18.12 13.92 3.50
C ARG A 125 18.65 15.35 3.56
N ARG A 126 19.54 15.74 2.64
CA ARG A 126 19.99 17.13 2.50
C ARG A 126 18.87 18.03 1.98
N ALA A 127 18.14 17.60 0.96
CA ALA A 127 17.05 18.36 0.39
C ALA A 127 15.95 18.66 1.42
N ILE A 128 15.51 17.66 2.21
CA ILE A 128 14.47 17.84 3.24
C ILE A 128 14.95 18.68 4.42
N ALA A 129 16.26 18.74 4.69
CA ALA A 129 16.80 19.62 5.73
C ALA A 129 16.62 21.09 5.37
N LEU A 130 16.65 21.40 4.07
CA LEU A 130 16.43 22.74 3.52
C LEU A 130 14.94 23.03 3.30
N ASN A 131 14.14 22.02 2.95
CA ASN A 131 12.69 22.15 2.76
C ASN A 131 11.90 21.02 3.47
N PRO A 132 11.71 21.10 4.80
CA PRO A 132 11.10 20.02 5.58
C PRO A 132 9.58 19.93 5.45
N ARG A 133 8.93 20.90 4.79
CA ARG A 133 7.47 20.96 4.60
C ARG A 133 7.03 20.61 3.18
N ASP A 134 7.90 19.97 2.42
CA ASP A 134 7.60 19.49 1.07
C ASP A 134 7.18 18.02 1.12
N ALA A 135 5.89 17.76 0.97
CA ALA A 135 5.32 16.43 1.04
C ALA A 135 5.78 15.54 -0.13
N GLU A 136 6.03 16.10 -1.32
CA GLU A 136 6.54 15.36 -2.47
C GLU A 136 7.96 14.88 -2.18
N LEU A 137 8.81 15.78 -1.70
CA LEU A 137 10.20 15.48 -1.35
C LEU A 137 10.31 14.45 -0.22
N LEU A 138 9.42 14.50 0.77
CA LEU A 138 9.35 13.50 1.84
C LEU A 138 8.95 12.12 1.30
N ALA A 139 7.97 12.02 0.41
CA ALA A 139 7.61 10.70 -0.15
C ALA A 139 8.70 10.15 -1.07
N ASP A 140 9.37 11.01 -1.82
CA ASP A 140 10.55 10.63 -2.60
C ASP A 140 11.69 10.11 -1.70
N TYR A 141 11.90 10.74 -0.55
CA TYR A 141 12.86 10.26 0.44
C TYR A 141 12.45 8.90 1.03
N ALA A 142 11.17 8.70 1.37
CA ALA A 142 10.67 7.43 1.87
C ALA A 142 10.86 6.28 0.87
N ASP A 143 10.61 6.55 -0.42
CA ASP A 143 10.84 5.61 -1.51
C ASP A 143 12.32 5.22 -1.65
N ALA A 144 13.22 6.21 -1.56
CA ALA A 144 14.66 5.96 -1.55
C ALA A 144 15.10 5.12 -0.33
N LEU A 145 14.54 5.38 0.85
CA LEU A 145 14.80 4.58 2.05
C LEU A 145 14.34 3.13 1.91
N ALA A 146 13.13 2.91 1.39
CA ALA A 146 12.61 1.56 1.15
C ALA A 146 13.45 0.83 0.10
N SER A 147 13.80 1.51 -1.00
CA SER A 147 14.66 0.96 -2.06
C SER A 147 16.07 0.61 -1.54
N ALA A 148 16.64 1.43 -0.67
CA ALA A 148 17.94 1.16 -0.03
C ALA A 148 17.88 -0.05 0.91
N ASN A 149 16.68 -0.38 1.40
CA ASN A 149 16.40 -1.50 2.27
C ASN A 149 15.80 -2.70 1.51
N GLY A 150 16.08 -2.84 0.22
CA GLY A 150 15.62 -4.00 -0.58
C GLY A 150 14.11 -4.01 -0.87
N GLY A 151 13.43 -2.88 -0.74
CA GLY A 151 11.98 -2.75 -0.86
C GLY A 151 11.23 -2.78 0.47
N ASP A 152 11.91 -3.12 1.57
CA ASP A 152 11.27 -3.23 2.88
C ASP A 152 11.06 -1.87 3.56
N PHE A 153 9.82 -1.59 3.94
CA PHE A 153 9.44 -0.38 4.70
C PHE A 153 9.75 -0.52 6.20
N ASN A 154 10.99 -0.20 6.58
CA ASN A 154 11.41 -0.10 7.97
C ASN A 154 10.79 1.11 8.69
N ASP A 155 11.00 1.22 10.00
CA ASP A 155 10.41 2.29 10.83
C ASP A 155 10.82 3.70 10.41
N ALA A 156 12.01 3.86 9.80
CA ALA A 156 12.46 5.16 9.30
C ALA A 156 11.65 5.58 8.07
N ALA A 157 11.47 4.68 7.09
CA ALA A 157 10.64 4.94 5.91
C ALA A 157 9.18 5.24 6.30
N LEU A 158 8.62 4.47 7.23
CA LEU A 158 7.25 4.71 7.72
C LEU A 158 7.06 6.09 8.35
N LYS A 159 7.98 6.52 9.22
CA LYS A 159 7.89 7.85 9.84
C LYS A 159 7.93 8.97 8.80
N VAL A 160 8.70 8.80 7.74
CA VAL A 160 8.77 9.78 6.65
C VAL A 160 7.48 9.78 5.83
N ILE A 161 6.90 8.61 5.54
CA ILE A 161 5.58 8.50 4.89
C ILE A 161 4.51 9.21 5.73
N ASP A 162 4.47 8.96 7.03
CA ASP A 162 3.52 9.60 7.94
C ASP A 162 3.72 11.13 7.97
N SER A 163 4.97 11.60 7.90
CA SER A 163 5.28 13.03 7.84
C SER A 163 4.81 13.68 6.54
N ALA A 164 4.98 12.99 5.40
CA ALA A 164 4.47 13.45 4.11
C ALA A 164 2.94 13.57 4.14
N LEU A 165 2.25 12.53 4.64
CA LEU A 165 0.78 12.51 4.76
C LEU A 165 0.23 13.50 5.80
N ALA A 166 1.05 13.92 6.78
CA ALA A 166 0.67 14.97 7.72
C ALA A 166 0.71 16.37 7.09
N ILE A 167 1.56 16.59 6.08
CA ILE A 167 1.67 17.86 5.35
C ILE A 167 0.63 17.92 4.24
N ASP A 168 0.57 16.87 3.43
CA ASP A 168 -0.43 16.70 2.37
C ASP A 168 -1.04 15.31 2.52
N ALA A 169 -2.27 15.30 3.04
CA ALA A 169 -3.00 14.08 3.29
C ALA A 169 -3.23 13.27 2.01
N ASP A 170 -3.39 13.91 0.86
CA ASP A 170 -3.77 13.26 -0.39
C ASP A 170 -2.60 13.12 -1.37
N GLN A 171 -1.36 13.26 -0.86
CA GLN A 171 -0.15 13.14 -1.66
C GLN A 171 -0.05 11.74 -2.30
N PRO A 172 -0.13 11.62 -3.64
CA PRO A 172 -0.31 10.34 -4.32
C PRO A 172 0.78 9.29 -4.04
N LYS A 173 2.05 9.68 -4.08
CA LYS A 173 3.18 8.79 -3.83
C LYS A 173 3.23 8.35 -2.38
N ALA A 174 2.98 9.26 -1.43
CA ALA A 174 2.93 8.90 -0.01
C ALA A 174 1.80 7.90 0.28
N LEU A 175 0.62 8.09 -0.31
CA LEU A 175 -0.50 7.14 -0.22
C LEU A 175 -0.14 5.78 -0.84
N ALA A 176 0.51 5.75 -2.00
CA ALA A 176 0.94 4.52 -2.64
C ALA A 176 1.96 3.74 -1.78
N LEU A 177 2.95 4.42 -1.22
CA LEU A 177 3.95 3.81 -0.33
C LEU A 177 3.33 3.32 0.98
N ALA A 178 2.41 4.08 1.58
CA ALA A 178 1.68 3.68 2.77
C ALA A 178 0.83 2.42 2.53
N ALA A 179 0.20 2.33 1.35
CA ALA A 179 -0.57 1.17 0.94
C ALA A 179 0.31 -0.07 0.77
N SER A 180 1.45 0.05 0.07
CA SER A 180 2.42 -1.04 -0.09
C SER A 180 2.97 -1.51 1.26
N ALA A 181 3.39 -0.58 2.12
CA ALA A 181 3.91 -0.92 3.45
C ALA A 181 2.87 -1.64 4.33
N ALA A 182 1.60 -1.24 4.25
CA ALA A 182 0.51 -1.92 4.94
C ALA A 182 0.24 -3.32 4.36
N PHE A 183 0.30 -3.45 3.03
CA PHE A 183 0.10 -4.72 2.33
C PHE A 183 1.19 -5.74 2.69
N ASP A 184 2.46 -5.33 2.69
CA ASP A 184 3.60 -6.20 3.04
C ASP A 184 3.50 -6.72 4.47
N ARG A 185 2.96 -5.89 5.38
CA ARG A 185 2.68 -6.24 6.78
C ARG A 185 1.38 -7.03 6.95
N ARG A 186 0.70 -7.40 5.85
CA ARG A 186 -0.62 -8.07 5.81
C ARG A 186 -1.74 -7.31 6.51
N ASP A 187 -1.56 -6.00 6.72
CA ASP A 187 -2.64 -5.11 7.15
C ASP A 187 -3.46 -4.69 5.94
N TYR A 188 -4.23 -5.66 5.43
CA TYR A 188 -5.03 -5.50 4.22
C TYR A 188 -6.08 -4.40 4.35
N ALA A 189 -6.61 -4.18 5.57
CA ALA A 189 -7.57 -3.12 5.83
C ALA A 189 -6.96 -1.74 5.61
N ARG A 190 -5.77 -1.48 6.17
CA ARG A 190 -5.05 -0.23 5.94
C ARG A 190 -4.58 -0.08 4.50
N ALA A 191 -4.10 -1.15 3.87
CA ALA A 191 -3.66 -1.12 2.48
C ALA A 191 -4.79 -0.67 1.54
N ILE A 192 -5.97 -1.28 1.68
CA ILE A 192 -7.18 -0.91 0.93
C ILE A 192 -7.55 0.56 1.19
N HIS A 193 -7.53 1.00 2.46
CA HIS A 193 -7.85 2.38 2.80
C HIS A 193 -6.96 3.40 2.06
N PHE A 194 -5.64 3.18 2.02
CA PHE A 194 -4.73 4.10 1.34
C PHE A 194 -4.90 4.08 -0.18
N TRP A 195 -5.11 2.92 -0.81
CA TRP A 195 -5.40 2.87 -2.25
C TRP A 195 -6.74 3.50 -2.62
N GLU A 196 -7.77 3.39 -1.76
CA GLU A 196 -9.06 4.04 -1.97
C GLU A 196 -8.94 5.57 -1.92
N ARG A 197 -8.07 6.09 -1.06
CA ARG A 197 -7.73 7.51 -1.02
C ARG A 197 -6.93 7.92 -2.25
N LEU A 198 -5.94 7.13 -2.64
CA LEU A 198 -5.14 7.37 -3.85
C LEU A 198 -6.03 7.47 -5.08
N GLY A 199 -6.97 6.54 -5.27
CA GLY A 199 -7.90 6.55 -6.41
C GLY A 199 -8.84 7.77 -6.46
N LYS A 200 -8.94 8.55 -5.37
CA LYS A 200 -9.72 9.80 -5.30
C LYS A 200 -8.86 11.06 -5.38
N ALA A 201 -7.54 10.93 -5.43
CA ALA A 201 -6.64 12.07 -5.50
C ALA A 201 -6.89 12.88 -6.80
N PRO A 202 -6.92 14.22 -6.71
CA PRO A 202 -7.08 15.07 -7.89
C PRO A 202 -5.89 14.89 -8.85
N ASP A 203 -6.13 15.07 -10.15
CA ASP A 203 -5.11 15.02 -11.21
C ASP A 203 -4.29 13.72 -11.32
N LEU A 204 -4.76 12.64 -10.68
CA LEU A 204 -4.13 11.33 -10.78
C LEU A 204 -4.29 10.75 -12.19
N ALA A 205 -3.19 10.26 -12.77
CA ALA A 205 -3.21 9.59 -14.07
C ALA A 205 -4.16 8.36 -14.04
N PRO A 206 -4.99 8.14 -15.08
CA PRO A 206 -5.98 7.05 -15.10
C PRO A 206 -5.38 5.66 -14.85
N GLN A 207 -4.14 5.43 -15.31
CA GLN A 207 -3.43 4.16 -15.12
C GLN A 207 -3.13 3.89 -13.64
N ILE A 208 -2.78 4.92 -12.87
CA ILE A 208 -2.49 4.77 -11.44
C ILE A 208 -3.79 4.49 -10.67
N ALA A 209 -4.88 5.18 -11.01
CA ALA A 209 -6.19 4.91 -10.43
C ALA A 209 -6.66 3.47 -10.74
N GLN A 210 -6.49 3.01 -11.98
CA GLN A 210 -6.80 1.63 -12.36
C GLN A 210 -5.94 0.62 -11.60
N GLN A 211 -4.64 0.87 -11.44
CA GLN A 211 -3.75 0.00 -10.68
C GLN A 211 -4.13 -0.04 -9.19
N ALA A 212 -4.47 1.09 -8.59
CA ALA A 212 -4.94 1.15 -7.21
C ALA A 212 -6.22 0.32 -7.04
N GLN A 213 -7.18 0.42 -7.98
CA GLN A 213 -8.39 -0.38 -7.96
C GLN A 213 -8.09 -1.88 -8.08
N LYS A 214 -7.19 -2.27 -8.99
CA LYS A 214 -6.75 -3.67 -9.11
C LYS A 214 -6.14 -4.19 -7.82
N ASN A 215 -5.24 -3.41 -7.19
CA ASN A 215 -4.62 -3.76 -5.91
C ASN A 215 -5.67 -3.94 -4.80
N ILE A 216 -6.68 -3.07 -4.76
CA ILE A 216 -7.81 -3.18 -3.81
C ILE A 216 -8.55 -4.50 -4.01
N ASP A 217 -8.91 -4.86 -5.24
CA ASP A 217 -9.70 -6.06 -5.52
C ASP A 217 -8.92 -7.34 -5.22
N GLU A 218 -7.64 -7.39 -5.58
CA GLU A 218 -6.73 -8.49 -5.24
C GLU A 218 -6.55 -8.62 -3.72
N THR A 219 -6.36 -7.50 -3.03
CA THR A 219 -6.19 -7.47 -1.57
C THR A 219 -7.46 -7.86 -0.84
N ARG A 220 -8.65 -7.47 -1.33
CA ARG A 220 -9.94 -7.93 -0.79
C ARG A 220 -10.10 -9.44 -0.96
N ALA A 221 -9.68 -10.01 -2.08
CA ALA A 221 -9.71 -11.45 -2.28
C ALA A 221 -8.73 -12.19 -1.33
N LEU A 222 -7.54 -11.63 -1.10
CA LEU A 222 -6.58 -12.16 -0.11
C LEU A 222 -7.11 -12.05 1.32
N ALA A 223 -7.70 -10.92 1.67
CA ALA A 223 -8.32 -10.69 2.97
C ALA A 223 -9.53 -11.61 3.17
N ALA A 224 -10.34 -11.88 2.14
CA ALA A 224 -11.44 -12.83 2.19
C ALA A 224 -10.92 -14.26 2.41
N LYS A 225 -9.87 -14.68 1.71
CA LYS A 225 -9.24 -16.00 1.92
C LYS A 225 -8.61 -16.15 3.31
N GLY A 226 -8.00 -15.09 3.84
CA GLY A 226 -7.50 -15.06 5.23
C GLY A 226 -8.62 -14.95 6.28
N SER A 227 -9.74 -14.33 5.90
CA SER A 227 -10.95 -14.17 6.70
C SER A 227 -11.84 -15.41 6.65
N ASP A 228 -11.76 -16.29 5.66
CA ASP A 228 -12.48 -17.56 5.68
C ASP A 228 -11.92 -18.50 6.77
N GLY A 229 -10.71 -18.23 7.27
CA GLY A 229 -10.17 -18.78 8.51
C GLY A 229 -10.43 -17.95 9.77
N SER A 230 -11.10 -16.78 9.69
CA SER A 230 -11.31 -15.85 10.82
C SER A 230 -12.74 -15.29 10.95
N LYS A 231 -13.66 -15.65 10.05
CA LYS A 231 -15.12 -15.41 10.10
C LYS A 231 -15.90 -16.68 10.45
N ALA A 232 -15.22 -17.73 10.93
CA ALA A 232 -15.88 -18.59 11.90
C ALA A 232 -16.17 -17.71 13.12
N LYS A 233 -17.45 -17.38 13.33
CA LYS A 233 -18.03 -16.70 14.51
C LYS A 233 -17.09 -16.85 15.72
N ALA A 234 -16.35 -15.79 16.07
CA ALA A 234 -15.31 -15.84 17.09
C ALA A 234 -15.88 -16.52 18.34
N ALA A 235 -15.35 -17.70 18.67
CA ALA A 235 -15.95 -18.50 19.71
C ALA A 235 -15.56 -17.85 21.04
N SER A 236 -16.57 -17.37 21.76
CA SER A 236 -16.42 -16.80 23.09
C SER A 236 -17.20 -17.68 24.05
N ILE A 237 -16.53 -18.23 25.05
CA ILE A 237 -17.14 -19.05 26.10
C ILE A 237 -17.09 -18.30 27.42
N GLU A 238 -18.15 -18.45 28.22
CA GLU A 238 -18.16 -18.01 29.61
C GLU A 238 -17.83 -19.20 30.52
N VAL A 239 -16.91 -19.00 31.44
CA VAL A 239 -16.45 -20.01 32.38
C VAL A 239 -16.69 -19.51 33.79
N ARG A 240 -17.49 -20.23 34.56
CA ARG A 240 -17.69 -19.97 35.98
C ARG A 240 -16.78 -20.87 36.79
N VAL A 241 -15.81 -20.29 37.48
CA VAL A 241 -14.83 -21.01 38.29
C VAL A 241 -15.17 -20.90 39.76
N ARG A 242 -15.20 -22.04 40.46
CA ARG A 242 -15.40 -22.13 41.91
C ARG A 242 -14.34 -23.00 42.56
N LEU A 243 -14.04 -22.74 43.83
CA LEU A 243 -13.23 -23.61 44.67
C LEU A 243 -14.15 -24.51 45.48
N SER A 244 -13.79 -25.79 45.65
CA SER A 244 -14.56 -26.69 46.51
C SER A 244 -14.37 -26.34 48.00
N PRO A 245 -15.40 -26.47 48.84
CA PRO A 245 -15.32 -26.12 50.27
C PRO A 245 -14.21 -26.89 51.03
N GLU A 246 -13.90 -28.11 50.60
CA GLU A 246 -12.90 -28.97 51.23
C GLU A 246 -11.46 -28.47 51.03
N LEU A 247 -11.24 -27.64 50.00
CA LEU A 247 -9.93 -27.13 49.62
C LEU A 247 -9.68 -25.67 50.03
N GLU A 248 -10.68 -24.99 50.61
CA GLU A 248 -10.57 -23.59 51.05
C GLU A 248 -9.43 -23.37 52.05
N GLN A 249 -9.18 -24.34 52.95
CA GLN A 249 -8.11 -24.25 53.95
C GLN A 249 -6.71 -24.49 53.36
N ARG A 250 -6.61 -24.91 52.10
CA ARG A 250 -5.35 -25.25 51.44
C ARG A 250 -4.83 -24.17 50.50
N VAL A 251 -5.55 -23.06 50.37
CA VAL A 251 -5.19 -21.95 49.47
C VAL A 251 -5.01 -20.65 50.25
N ARG A 252 -4.20 -19.75 49.72
CA ARG A 252 -4.12 -18.37 50.20
C ARG A 252 -4.94 -17.46 49.26
N PRO A 253 -5.54 -16.37 49.76
CA PRO A 253 -6.28 -15.43 48.90
C PRO A 253 -5.45 -14.84 47.75
N THR A 254 -4.13 -14.77 47.92
CA THR A 254 -3.16 -14.27 46.93
C THR A 254 -2.65 -15.32 45.94
N ASP A 255 -3.01 -16.59 46.13
CA ASP A 255 -2.57 -17.64 45.19
C ASP A 255 -3.18 -17.39 43.81
N THR A 256 -2.42 -17.74 42.77
CA THR A 256 -2.82 -17.45 41.39
C THR A 256 -3.71 -18.55 40.86
N VAL A 257 -4.84 -18.18 40.29
CA VAL A 257 -5.75 -19.10 39.59
C VAL A 257 -5.55 -18.89 38.09
N PHE A 258 -5.20 -19.95 37.38
CA PHE A 258 -5.12 -19.95 35.94
C PHE A 258 -6.28 -20.73 35.35
N VAL A 259 -6.96 -20.14 34.38
CA VAL A 259 -8.07 -20.75 33.66
C VAL A 259 -7.63 -20.90 32.20
N TYR A 260 -7.60 -22.13 31.70
CA TYR A 260 -7.11 -22.47 30.37
C TYR A 260 -8.20 -23.16 29.56
N ALA A 261 -8.32 -22.82 28.29
CA ALA A 261 -9.03 -23.66 27.32
C ALA A 261 -8.02 -24.52 26.55
N LEU A 262 -8.26 -25.82 26.46
CA LEU A 262 -7.45 -26.79 25.73
C LEU A 262 -8.27 -27.42 24.60
N ALA A 263 -7.60 -27.84 23.52
CA ALA A 263 -8.23 -28.63 22.47
C ALA A 263 -8.39 -30.09 22.90
N ASP A 264 -9.48 -30.75 22.47
CA ASP A 264 -9.70 -32.20 22.67
C ASP A 264 -8.91 -33.05 21.66
N ASP A 265 -7.63 -32.70 21.43
CA ASP A 265 -6.72 -33.35 20.47
C ASP A 265 -5.49 -33.98 21.16
N GLY A 266 -5.47 -33.99 22.50
CA GLY A 266 -4.38 -34.50 23.33
C GLY A 266 -3.20 -33.52 23.51
N SER A 267 -3.24 -32.35 22.87
CA SER A 267 -2.24 -31.29 23.09
C SER A 267 -2.42 -30.65 24.46
N ARG A 268 -1.29 -30.39 25.14
CA ARG A 268 -1.27 -29.62 26.41
C ARG A 268 -1.10 -28.12 26.20
N MET A 269 -1.16 -27.65 24.95
CA MET A 269 -1.01 -26.24 24.63
C MET A 269 -2.36 -25.51 24.72
N PRO A 270 -2.47 -24.45 25.53
CA PRO A 270 -3.72 -23.72 25.69
C PRO A 270 -4.07 -22.86 24.47
N LEU A 271 -5.36 -22.83 24.16
CA LEU A 271 -5.97 -22.00 23.12
C LEU A 271 -6.27 -20.58 23.62
N ALA A 272 -6.60 -20.45 24.90
CA ALA A 272 -6.87 -19.18 25.59
C ALA A 272 -6.52 -19.33 27.07
N VAL A 273 -6.04 -18.24 27.68
CA VAL A 273 -5.59 -18.24 29.08
C VAL A 273 -6.07 -16.98 29.79
N GLN A 274 -6.67 -17.15 30.97
CA GLN A 274 -7.00 -16.07 31.89
C GLN A 274 -6.38 -16.31 33.26
N ARG A 275 -5.83 -15.24 33.85
CA ARG A 275 -5.25 -15.27 35.19
C ARG A 275 -6.13 -14.49 36.16
N LEU A 276 -6.34 -15.05 37.35
CA LEU A 276 -7.10 -14.51 38.48
C LEU A 276 -6.33 -14.76 39.79
N SER A 277 -6.83 -14.23 40.91
CA SER A 277 -6.43 -14.62 42.27
C SER A 277 -7.53 -15.40 42.96
N VAL A 278 -7.17 -16.23 43.95
CA VAL A 278 -8.14 -17.02 44.74
C VAL A 278 -9.18 -16.13 45.41
N SER A 279 -8.79 -14.93 45.85
CA SER A 279 -9.70 -13.93 46.44
C SER A 279 -10.83 -13.47 45.50
N GLN A 280 -10.72 -13.73 44.20
CA GLN A 280 -11.74 -13.38 43.21
C GLN A 280 -12.77 -14.50 43.01
N LEU A 281 -12.55 -15.70 43.57
CA LEU A 281 -13.47 -16.82 43.42
C LEU A 281 -14.67 -16.70 44.39
N PRO A 282 -15.89 -17.09 43.95
CA PRO A 282 -16.24 -17.60 42.62
C PRO A 282 -16.26 -16.48 41.57
N ALA A 283 -15.71 -16.75 40.38
CA ALA A 283 -15.60 -15.78 39.29
C ALA A 283 -16.20 -16.32 37.99
N THR A 284 -16.80 -15.45 37.18
CA THR A 284 -17.13 -15.76 35.78
C THR A 284 -16.14 -15.02 34.88
N VAL A 285 -15.43 -15.76 34.03
CA VAL A 285 -14.47 -15.22 33.05
C VAL A 285 -14.88 -15.56 31.63
N ARG A 286 -14.50 -14.70 30.70
CA ARG A 286 -14.74 -14.89 29.27
C ARG A 286 -13.44 -15.30 28.61
N LEU A 287 -13.43 -16.42 27.88
CA LEU A 287 -12.31 -16.86 27.05
C LEU A 287 -12.71 -16.73 25.58
N ASP A 288 -11.84 -16.15 24.76
CA ASP A 288 -12.10 -15.95 23.34
C ASP A 288 -10.83 -16.09 22.47
N ASP A 289 -11.01 -16.02 21.15
CA ASP A 289 -9.93 -16.17 20.17
C ASP A 289 -8.84 -15.11 20.24
N SER A 290 -9.12 -13.92 20.82
CA SER A 290 -8.12 -12.86 20.97
C SER A 290 -7.05 -13.21 22.01
N MET A 291 -7.34 -14.18 22.88
CA MET A 291 -6.43 -14.69 23.90
C MET A 291 -5.49 -15.78 23.37
N SER A 292 -5.60 -16.17 22.09
CA SER A 292 -4.72 -17.17 21.50
C SER A 292 -3.32 -16.63 21.26
N MET A 293 -2.31 -17.36 21.75
CA MET A 293 -0.90 -17.03 21.54
C MET A 293 -0.41 -17.36 20.13
N THR A 294 -1.16 -18.18 19.38
CA THR A 294 -0.77 -18.63 18.04
C THR A 294 -1.90 -18.40 17.03
N PRO A 295 -1.68 -17.62 15.95
CA PRO A 295 -2.73 -17.25 15.00
C PRO A 295 -3.49 -18.41 14.33
N ASN A 296 -2.92 -19.62 14.34
CA ASN A 296 -3.47 -20.81 13.69
C ASN A 296 -4.06 -21.85 14.66
N ARG A 297 -4.21 -21.51 15.96
CA ARG A 297 -4.87 -22.37 16.95
C ARG A 297 -5.72 -21.52 17.90
N ARG A 298 -6.91 -21.15 17.44
CA ARG A 298 -7.88 -20.35 18.19
C ARG A 298 -8.97 -21.24 18.76
N LEU A 299 -9.77 -20.72 19.70
CA LEU A 299 -10.89 -21.45 20.29
C LEU A 299 -11.93 -21.84 19.21
N SER A 300 -12.16 -20.94 18.24
CA SER A 300 -13.07 -21.13 17.10
C SER A 300 -12.72 -22.30 16.19
N ASP A 301 -11.44 -22.68 16.15
CA ASP A 301 -10.93 -23.67 15.21
C ASP A 301 -11.27 -25.10 15.65
N PHE A 302 -11.60 -25.30 16.93
CA PHE A 302 -11.88 -26.60 17.52
C PHE A 302 -13.35 -26.69 17.87
N SER A 303 -14.02 -27.79 17.52
CA SER A 303 -15.44 -28.04 17.87
C SER A 303 -15.62 -28.56 19.29
N ARG A 304 -14.59 -29.19 19.84
CA ARG A 304 -14.55 -29.76 21.19
C ARG A 304 -13.32 -29.22 21.92
N ILE A 305 -13.55 -28.75 23.14
CA ILE A 305 -12.53 -28.17 24.01
C ILE A 305 -12.72 -28.68 25.44
N SER A 306 -11.71 -28.59 26.28
CA SER A 306 -11.85 -28.70 27.73
C SER A 306 -11.40 -27.40 28.40
N VAL A 307 -12.03 -27.06 29.52
CA VAL A 307 -11.63 -25.92 30.33
C VAL A 307 -11.08 -26.43 31.66
N ASP A 308 -9.82 -26.10 31.92
CA ASP A 308 -9.11 -26.50 33.11
C ASP A 308 -8.80 -25.26 33.96
N ALA A 309 -9.07 -25.32 35.25
CA ALA A 309 -8.72 -24.29 36.22
C ALA A 309 -7.72 -24.84 37.22
N ARG A 310 -6.63 -24.11 37.47
CA ARG A 310 -5.57 -24.50 38.40
C ARG A 310 -5.20 -23.39 39.36
N VAL A 311 -5.17 -23.70 40.66
CA VAL A 311 -4.55 -22.84 41.68
C VAL A 311 -3.08 -23.20 41.81
N SER A 312 -2.21 -22.20 41.66
CA SER A 312 -0.78 -22.34 41.86
C SER A 312 -0.28 -21.38 42.93
N SER A 313 0.26 -21.94 44.02
CA SER A 313 0.86 -21.16 45.11
C SER A 313 2.24 -20.61 44.76
N SER A 314 2.90 -21.13 43.72
CA SER A 314 4.20 -20.65 43.20
C SER A 314 4.06 -19.52 42.18
N GLY A 315 2.85 -19.30 41.66
CA GLY A 315 2.56 -18.31 40.60
C GLY A 315 3.06 -18.71 39.21
N GLN A 316 3.62 -19.90 39.04
CA GLN A 316 4.11 -20.37 37.74
C GLN A 316 2.98 -21.02 36.91
N ALA A 317 3.00 -20.79 35.60
CA ALA A 317 2.00 -21.38 34.68
C ALA A 317 2.20 -22.90 34.47
N ARG A 318 3.39 -23.45 34.75
CA ARG A 318 3.66 -24.90 34.64
C ARG A 318 3.05 -25.68 35.83
N PRO A 319 2.42 -26.83 35.61
CA PRO A 319 1.89 -27.65 36.70
C PRO A 319 2.98 -28.09 37.67
N ALA A 320 2.72 -27.99 38.97
CA ALA A 320 3.57 -28.51 40.02
C ALA A 320 2.79 -29.45 40.95
N ALA A 321 3.48 -30.42 41.56
CA ALA A 321 2.89 -31.30 42.56
C ALA A 321 2.36 -30.47 43.73
N GLY A 322 1.13 -30.73 44.15
CA GLY A 322 0.43 -29.98 45.20
C GLY A 322 -0.44 -28.82 44.71
N ASP A 323 -0.37 -28.43 43.43
CA ASP A 323 -1.33 -27.50 42.84
C ASP A 323 -2.76 -28.09 42.91
N LEU A 324 -3.77 -27.23 42.99
CA LEU A 324 -5.18 -27.66 42.98
C LEU A 324 -5.76 -27.49 41.58
N THR A 325 -6.55 -28.45 41.12
CA THR A 325 -7.08 -28.45 39.74
C THR A 325 -8.56 -28.81 39.67
N GLY A 326 -9.19 -28.39 38.60
CA GLY A 326 -10.55 -28.78 38.20
C GLY A 326 -10.66 -28.73 36.68
N SER A 327 -11.51 -29.57 36.10
CA SER A 327 -11.75 -29.61 34.65
C SER A 327 -13.25 -29.71 34.36
N SER A 328 -13.71 -29.06 33.29
CA SER A 328 -15.06 -29.27 32.75
C SER A 328 -15.23 -30.61 32.04
N GLY A 329 -14.12 -31.31 31.73
CA GLY A 329 -14.11 -32.32 30.69
C GLY A 329 -14.36 -31.72 29.30
N ALA A 330 -14.52 -32.58 28.29
CA ALA A 330 -14.69 -32.15 26.90
C ALA A 330 -16.12 -31.64 26.64
N VAL A 331 -16.24 -30.36 26.28
CA VAL A 331 -17.47 -29.62 25.97
C VAL A 331 -17.44 -29.09 24.54
N SER A 332 -18.63 -28.79 23.99
CA SER A 332 -18.74 -28.14 22.68
C SER A 332 -18.31 -26.69 22.77
N SER A 333 -17.44 -26.21 21.87
CA SER A 333 -17.01 -24.81 21.81
C SER A 333 -18.05 -23.86 21.19
N LYS A 334 -19.04 -24.40 20.47
CA LYS A 334 -20.00 -23.63 19.67
C LYS A 334 -21.31 -23.30 20.40
N ASP A 335 -21.67 -24.14 21.39
CA ASP A 335 -22.96 -24.05 22.11
C ASP A 335 -22.77 -24.21 23.63
N ALA A 336 -21.59 -23.88 24.17
CA ALA A 336 -21.17 -24.25 25.52
C ALA A 336 -22.01 -23.64 26.67
N GLY A 337 -22.83 -22.61 26.40
CA GLY A 337 -23.46 -21.82 27.45
C GLY A 337 -22.42 -21.29 28.44
N VAL A 338 -22.74 -21.34 29.73
CA VAL A 338 -21.76 -21.09 30.81
C VAL A 338 -21.19 -22.42 31.26
N ILE A 339 -19.87 -22.58 31.16
CA ILE A 339 -19.15 -23.77 31.59
C ILE A 339 -18.79 -23.62 33.07
N ASP A 340 -19.32 -24.48 33.93
CA ASP A 340 -18.94 -24.51 35.34
C ASP A 340 -17.70 -25.40 35.55
N VAL A 341 -16.66 -24.85 36.20
CA VAL A 341 -15.44 -25.57 36.60
C VAL A 341 -15.28 -25.45 38.11
N THR A 342 -15.24 -26.59 38.79
CA THR A 342 -14.99 -26.65 40.24
C THR A 342 -13.60 -27.21 40.48
N ILE A 343 -12.76 -26.46 41.18
CA ILE A 343 -11.43 -26.88 41.61
C ILE A 343 -11.60 -27.76 42.84
N ALA A 344 -11.44 -29.07 42.66
CA ALA A 344 -11.72 -30.09 43.68
C ALA A 344 -10.62 -31.15 43.82
N ASP A 345 -9.67 -31.20 42.88
CA ASP A 345 -8.61 -32.20 42.86
C ASP A 345 -7.24 -31.60 43.20
N VAL A 346 -6.32 -32.47 43.60
CA VAL A 346 -4.93 -32.12 43.93
C VAL A 346 -4.04 -32.79 42.88
N VAL A 347 -3.19 -32.00 42.23
CA VAL A 347 -2.16 -32.51 41.33
C VAL A 347 -1.17 -33.34 42.16
N ARG A 348 -1.11 -34.64 41.86
CA ARG A 348 -0.18 -35.58 42.48
C ARG A 348 1.21 -35.48 41.88
#